data_AF-A0A1Q6NP06-F1
#
_entry.id   AF-A0A1Q6NP06-F1
#
_cell.length_a   1.000
_cell.length_b   1.000
_cell.length_c   1.000
_cell.angle_alpha   90.00
_cell.angle_beta   90.00
_cell.angle_gamma   90.00
#
_symmetry.space_group_name_H-M   'P 1'
#
loop_
_entity.id
_entity.type
_entity.pdbx_description
1 polymer ?
#
loop_
_entity_poly.entity_id
_entity_poly.type
_entity_poly.pdbx_seq_one_letter_code
_entity_poly.pdbx_strand_id
1 'polypeptide(L)'
;MKSIKKYVGIFLLALCLIGTMQAVPCKAASLNSNVNGIVKSQVLPEDTKEVKLQKLFQYTEKTYGYKRQIGFKNKKGWTKTYAQKMIKSKKGSCYHFAAVYGYLAKKATGYKVRVAVGQTKGFSGSWQPHAWTEVKVKGKWYIFDTNMDKFKAKSKMKYYNMLKTSKAAKKVYKNKGVKYVNIK
;
A
#
# COMPACT_ATOMS: atom_id res chain seq x y z
N MET A 1 -62.62 -46.15 -45.95
CA MET A 1 -61.45 -45.58 -46.66
C MET A 1 -60.73 -44.59 -45.76
N LYS A 2 -59.41 -44.81 -45.56
CA LYS A 2 -58.33 -43.86 -45.23
C LYS A 2 -58.45 -43.10 -43.88
N SER A 3 -57.89 -43.67 -42.81
CA SER A 3 -56.50 -43.54 -42.33
C SER A 3 -56.26 -42.28 -41.48
N ILE A 4 -56.27 -42.51 -40.17
CA ILE A 4 -55.84 -41.61 -39.09
C ILE A 4 -54.31 -41.45 -39.20
N LYS A 5 -53.85 -40.24 -39.56
CA LYS A 5 -52.42 -39.92 -39.57
C LYS A 5 -51.98 -39.57 -38.15
N LYS A 6 -51.09 -40.43 -37.63
CA LYS A 6 -50.29 -40.25 -36.42
C LYS A 6 -49.45 -38.97 -36.54
N TYR A 7 -49.67 -38.00 -35.66
CA TYR A 7 -48.66 -36.97 -35.39
C TYR A 7 -47.84 -37.42 -34.19
N VAL A 8 -46.68 -37.96 -34.54
CA VAL A 8 -45.55 -38.28 -33.66
C VAL A 8 -45.11 -36.99 -32.97
N GLY A 9 -44.90 -37.09 -31.66
CA GLY A 9 -44.50 -35.99 -30.81
C GLY A 9 -43.17 -35.37 -31.22
N ILE A 10 -43.10 -34.05 -31.11
CA ILE A 10 -41.84 -33.32 -30.99
C ILE A 10 -41.83 -32.78 -29.57
N PHE A 11 -41.29 -33.60 -28.66
CA PHE A 11 -40.76 -33.14 -27.38
C PHE A 11 -39.55 -32.26 -27.73
N LEU A 12 -39.74 -30.94 -27.77
CA LEU A 12 -38.65 -29.98 -27.85
C LEU A 12 -37.89 -30.05 -26.53
N LEU A 13 -36.85 -30.88 -26.54
CA LEU A 13 -35.86 -30.99 -25.48
C LEU A 13 -35.20 -29.61 -25.34
N ALA A 14 -35.63 -28.84 -24.35
CA ALA A 14 -34.91 -27.66 -23.91
C ALA A 14 -33.56 -28.12 -23.34
N LEU A 15 -32.56 -28.20 -24.21
CA LEU A 15 -31.16 -28.32 -23.81
C LEU A 15 -30.80 -27.04 -23.05
N CYS A 16 -30.97 -27.09 -21.74
CA CYS A 16 -30.23 -26.25 -20.81
C CYS A 16 -28.74 -26.42 -21.14
N LEU A 17 -28.21 -25.51 -21.95
CA LEU A 17 -26.79 -25.27 -22.04
C LEU A 17 -26.37 -24.74 -20.67
N ILE A 18 -26.01 -25.67 -19.79
CA ILE A 18 -25.22 -25.40 -18.60
C ILE A 18 -23.86 -25.00 -19.15
N GLY A 19 -23.74 -23.74 -19.57
CA GLY A 19 -22.47 -23.13 -19.85
C GLY A 19 -21.68 -23.25 -18.57
N THR A 20 -20.65 -24.10 -18.56
CA THR A 20 -19.68 -24.13 -17.49
C THR A 20 -19.16 -22.70 -17.38
N MET A 21 -19.53 -21.97 -16.32
CA MET A 21 -18.82 -20.76 -15.94
C MET A 21 -17.42 -21.22 -15.56
N GLN A 22 -16.54 -21.31 -16.55
CA GLN A 22 -15.12 -21.42 -16.30
C GLN A 22 -14.78 -20.17 -15.47
N ALA A 23 -14.40 -20.39 -14.21
CA ALA A 23 -13.93 -19.32 -13.36
C ALA A 23 -12.78 -18.63 -14.09
N VAL A 24 -13.02 -17.44 -14.62
CA VAL A 24 -11.97 -16.61 -15.20
C VAL A 24 -10.95 -16.43 -14.09
N PRO A 25 -9.71 -16.89 -14.23
CA PRO A 25 -8.72 -16.72 -13.17
C PRO A 25 -8.54 -15.23 -12.98
N CYS A 26 -9.07 -14.70 -11.87
CA CYS A 26 -8.93 -13.29 -11.51
C CYS A 26 -7.42 -13.03 -11.40
N LYS A 27 -6.85 -12.43 -12.45
CA LYS A 27 -5.45 -12.05 -12.49
C LYS A 27 -5.22 -11.19 -11.24
N ALA A 28 -4.38 -11.66 -10.32
CA ALA A 28 -4.10 -10.90 -9.11
C ALA A 28 -3.73 -9.47 -9.50
N ALA A 29 -4.52 -8.50 -9.04
CA ALA A 29 -4.38 -7.12 -9.47
C ALA A 29 -2.93 -6.65 -9.27
N SER A 30 -2.36 -6.06 -10.33
CA SER A 30 -1.00 -5.52 -10.26
C SER A 30 -0.91 -4.47 -9.15
N LEU A 31 0.28 -4.27 -8.55
CA LEU A 31 0.45 -3.25 -7.50
C LEU A 31 -0.12 -1.89 -7.94
N ASN A 32 0.13 -1.51 -9.19
CA ASN A 32 -0.32 -0.24 -9.75
C ASN A 32 -1.86 -0.14 -9.77
N SER A 33 -2.56 -1.21 -10.14
CA SER A 33 -4.02 -1.25 -10.12
C SER A 33 -4.57 -1.08 -8.70
N ASN A 34 -4.02 -1.84 -7.74
CA ASN A 34 -4.43 -1.72 -6.34
C ASN A 34 -4.15 -0.33 -5.76
N VAL A 35 -2.96 0.21 -6.00
CA VAL A 35 -2.56 1.55 -5.55
C VAL A 35 -3.46 2.61 -6.18
N ASN A 36 -3.77 2.49 -7.47
CA ASN A 36 -4.68 3.42 -8.15
C ASN A 36 -6.11 3.36 -7.57
N GLY A 37 -6.64 2.16 -7.33
CA GLY A 37 -7.95 1.97 -6.72
C GLY A 37 -8.03 2.50 -5.28
N ILE A 38 -6.98 2.30 -4.48
CA ILE A 38 -6.90 2.86 -3.14
C ILE A 38 -6.84 4.40 -3.22
N VAL A 39 -5.96 4.98 -4.03
CA VAL A 39 -5.88 6.45 -4.12
C VAL A 39 -7.22 7.04 -4.56
N LYS A 40 -7.87 6.51 -5.60
CA LYS A 40 -9.19 6.98 -6.05
C LYS A 40 -10.30 6.87 -5.00
N SER A 41 -10.23 5.88 -4.10
CA SER A 41 -11.26 5.72 -3.05
C SER A 41 -11.01 6.54 -1.79
N GLN A 42 -9.77 6.99 -1.56
CA GLN A 42 -9.39 7.66 -0.31
C GLN A 42 -9.19 9.17 -0.46
N VAL A 43 -8.99 9.68 -1.68
CA VAL A 43 -8.77 11.10 -1.93
C VAL A 43 -9.53 11.58 -3.16
N LEU A 44 -9.85 12.87 -3.18
CA LEU A 44 -10.53 13.52 -4.30
C LEU A 44 -9.52 14.10 -5.30
N PRO A 45 -9.86 14.21 -6.60
CA PRO A 45 -9.01 14.85 -7.59
C PRO A 45 -8.58 16.28 -7.20
N GLU A 46 -9.49 17.05 -6.63
CA GLU A 46 -9.33 18.44 -6.20
C GLU A 46 -8.58 18.62 -4.87
N ASP A 47 -8.42 17.55 -4.07
CA ASP A 47 -7.62 17.63 -2.84
C ASP A 47 -6.21 18.12 -3.17
N THR A 48 -5.70 19.05 -2.35
CA THR A 48 -4.29 19.47 -2.43
C THR A 48 -3.37 18.27 -2.20
N LYS A 49 -2.12 18.34 -2.69
CA LYS A 49 -1.17 17.24 -2.51
C LYS A 49 -0.91 16.96 -1.03
N GLU A 50 -0.92 18.00 -0.21
CA GLU A 50 -0.79 17.94 1.25
C GLU A 50 -1.97 17.17 1.89
N VAL A 51 -3.21 17.50 1.50
CA VAL A 51 -4.41 16.78 1.96
C VAL A 51 -4.38 15.32 1.52
N LYS A 52 -3.98 15.05 0.28
CA LYS A 52 -3.82 13.68 -0.24
C LYS A 52 -2.81 12.86 0.58
N LEU A 53 -1.66 13.43 0.91
CA LEU A 53 -0.65 12.78 1.75
C LEU A 53 -1.18 12.47 3.15
N GLN A 54 -1.95 13.40 3.74
CA GLN A 54 -2.56 13.23 5.06
C GLN A 54 -3.61 12.12 5.07
N LYS A 55 -4.60 12.19 4.18
CA LYS A 55 -5.67 11.17 4.07
C LYS A 55 -5.10 9.78 3.85
N LEU A 56 -4.09 9.64 2.98
CA LEU A 56 -3.44 8.35 2.72
C LEU A 56 -2.57 7.86 3.88
N PHE A 57 -2.02 8.77 4.68
CA PHE A 57 -1.26 8.43 5.88
C PHE A 57 -2.19 7.79 6.91
N GLN A 58 -3.28 8.50 7.24
CA GLN A 58 -4.32 8.03 8.16
C GLN A 58 -5.01 6.76 7.65
N TYR A 59 -5.29 6.65 6.34
CA TYR A 59 -5.79 5.43 5.73
C TYR A 59 -4.84 4.25 5.98
N THR A 60 -3.54 4.45 5.79
CA THR A 60 -2.54 3.40 6.00
C THR A 60 -2.53 2.94 7.45
N GLU A 61 -2.60 3.89 8.39
CA GLU A 61 -2.67 3.59 9.82
C GLU A 61 -3.96 2.86 10.18
N LYS A 62 -5.12 3.33 9.72
CA LYS A 62 -6.42 2.71 10.02
C LYS A 62 -6.53 1.30 9.44
N THR A 63 -6.02 1.08 8.23
CA THR A 63 -6.26 -0.15 7.47
C THR A 63 -5.36 -1.31 7.89
N TYR A 64 -4.08 -1.03 8.20
CA TYR A 64 -3.08 -2.09 8.27
C TYR A 64 -2.60 -2.40 9.68
N GLY A 65 -2.50 -3.68 10.03
CA GLY A 65 -1.96 -4.17 11.30
C GLY A 65 -0.44 -4.40 11.27
N TYR A 66 0.14 -4.65 12.45
CA TYR A 66 1.55 -5.03 12.55
C TYR A 66 1.74 -6.55 12.39
N LYS A 67 2.76 -6.95 11.64
CA LYS A 67 3.30 -8.32 11.67
C LYS A 67 4.81 -8.24 11.53
N ARG A 68 5.55 -8.87 12.45
CA ARG A 68 7.02 -8.87 12.43
C ARG A 68 7.54 -9.53 11.15
N GLN A 69 8.55 -8.92 10.54
CA GLN A 69 9.31 -9.49 9.43
C GLN A 69 10.68 -9.90 9.94
N ILE A 70 10.97 -11.21 9.90
CA ILE A 70 12.28 -11.76 10.22
C ILE A 70 13.14 -11.75 8.94
N GLY A 71 14.44 -11.48 9.07
CA GLY A 71 15.40 -11.60 7.98
C GLY A 71 15.19 -10.62 6.82
N PHE A 72 14.79 -9.37 7.10
CA PHE A 72 14.70 -8.34 6.04
C PHE A 72 16.03 -8.19 5.29
N LYS A 73 15.97 -8.16 3.96
CA LYS A 73 17.11 -7.90 3.08
C LYS A 73 16.72 -6.81 2.07
N ASN A 74 17.56 -5.79 1.93
CA ASN A 74 17.36 -4.70 0.97
C ASN A 74 17.76 -5.16 -0.46
N LYS A 75 16.97 -6.09 -1.04
CA LYS A 75 17.17 -6.61 -2.39
C LYS A 75 16.39 -5.80 -3.44
N LYS A 76 16.86 -5.78 -4.68
CA LYS A 76 16.16 -5.10 -5.78
C LYS A 76 14.66 -5.50 -5.83
N GLY A 77 13.78 -4.50 -5.89
CA GLY A 77 12.34 -4.70 -5.99
C GLY A 77 11.60 -4.99 -4.68
N TRP A 78 12.27 -5.03 -3.52
CA TRP A 78 11.63 -5.40 -2.26
C TRP A 78 10.45 -4.50 -1.90
N THR A 79 10.50 -3.19 -2.19
CA THR A 79 9.42 -2.25 -1.88
C THR A 79 8.13 -2.62 -2.60
N LYS A 80 8.21 -3.01 -3.89
CA LYS A 80 7.05 -3.49 -4.65
C LYS A 80 6.44 -4.73 -4.01
N THR A 81 7.28 -5.72 -3.72
CA THR A 81 6.83 -6.98 -3.09
C THR A 81 6.18 -6.73 -1.73
N TYR A 82 6.75 -5.84 -0.92
CA TYR A 82 6.27 -5.57 0.44
C TYR A 82 4.97 -4.75 0.41
N ALA A 83 4.84 -3.80 -0.50
CA ALA A 83 3.58 -3.07 -0.70
C ALA A 83 2.46 -4.04 -1.16
N GLN A 84 2.74 -4.93 -2.11
CA GLN A 84 1.77 -5.96 -2.55
C GLN A 84 1.36 -6.88 -1.40
N LYS A 85 2.34 -7.37 -0.61
CA LYS A 85 2.07 -8.19 0.57
C LYS A 85 1.21 -7.45 1.57
N MET A 86 1.53 -6.19 1.86
CA MET A 86 0.77 -5.35 2.80
C MET A 86 -0.70 -5.20 2.40
N ILE A 87 -0.94 -4.88 1.12
CA ILE A 87 -2.29 -4.73 0.56
C ILE A 87 -3.09 -6.04 0.68
N LYS A 88 -2.45 -7.19 0.41
CA LYS A 88 -3.07 -8.52 0.45
C LYS A 88 -3.32 -9.03 1.87
N SER A 89 -2.30 -8.99 2.73
CA SER A 89 -2.36 -9.58 4.08
C SER A 89 -3.04 -8.69 5.12
N LYS A 90 -3.21 -7.40 4.80
CA LYS A 90 -3.63 -6.35 5.71
C LYS A 90 -2.71 -6.15 6.94
N LYS A 91 -1.52 -6.75 6.96
CA LYS A 91 -0.56 -6.61 8.08
C LYS A 91 0.88 -6.81 7.65
N GLY A 92 1.79 -6.06 8.26
CA GLY A 92 3.22 -6.13 7.95
C GLY A 92 4.09 -5.33 8.90
N SER A 93 5.40 -5.39 8.68
CA SER A 93 6.41 -4.68 9.49
C SER A 93 6.59 -3.22 9.05
N CYS A 94 7.46 -2.47 9.72
CA CYS A 94 7.82 -1.10 9.33
C CYS A 94 8.20 -0.98 7.84
N TYR A 95 8.90 -1.96 7.28
CA TYR A 95 9.23 -2.05 5.86
C TYR A 95 7.99 -2.09 4.96
N HIS A 96 6.95 -2.82 5.37
CA HIS A 96 5.70 -2.94 4.62
C HIS A 96 4.88 -1.65 4.69
N PHE A 97 4.80 -1.04 5.88
CA PHE A 97 4.17 0.28 6.07
C PHE A 97 4.83 1.35 5.20
N ALA A 98 6.16 1.47 5.27
CA ALA A 98 6.90 2.44 4.46
C ALA A 98 6.72 2.18 2.96
N ALA A 99 6.77 0.92 2.52
CA ALA A 99 6.57 0.59 1.12
C ALA A 99 5.16 0.95 0.62
N VAL A 100 4.10 0.51 1.31
CA VAL A 100 2.72 0.76 0.84
C VAL A 100 2.40 2.26 0.84
N TYR A 101 2.76 2.99 1.91
CA TYR A 101 2.52 4.43 1.96
C TYR A 101 3.34 5.16 0.89
N GLY A 102 4.59 4.75 0.64
CA GLY A 102 5.42 5.33 -0.41
C GLY A 102 4.79 5.24 -1.80
N TYR A 103 4.19 4.10 -2.16
CA TYR A 103 3.48 3.94 -3.43
C TYR A 103 2.19 4.77 -3.49
N LEU A 104 1.41 4.83 -2.41
CA LEU A 104 0.21 5.66 -2.33
C LEU A 104 0.56 7.14 -2.49
N ALA A 105 1.53 7.63 -1.73
CA ALA A 105 2.03 9.01 -1.78
C ALA A 105 2.55 9.38 -3.17
N LYS A 106 3.35 8.50 -3.79
CA LYS A 106 3.87 8.70 -5.15
C LYS A 106 2.73 8.84 -6.15
N LYS A 107 1.75 7.93 -6.12
CA LYS A 107 0.61 7.93 -7.04
C LYS A 107 -0.27 9.17 -6.87
N ALA A 108 -0.55 9.58 -5.64
CA ALA A 108 -1.47 10.68 -5.36
C ALA A 108 -0.90 12.08 -5.66
N THR A 109 0.43 12.25 -5.61
CA THR A 109 1.07 13.56 -5.68
C THR A 109 2.00 13.78 -6.87
N GLY A 110 2.50 12.68 -7.46
CA GLY A 110 3.58 12.70 -8.45
C GLY A 110 4.96 13.03 -7.88
N TYR A 111 5.08 13.37 -6.59
CA TYR A 111 6.33 13.81 -5.98
C TYR A 111 7.44 12.76 -6.05
N LYS A 112 8.69 13.20 -5.81
CA LYS A 112 9.80 12.27 -5.58
C LYS A 112 9.61 11.64 -4.21
N VAL A 113 9.49 10.31 -4.19
CA VAL A 113 9.26 9.52 -2.97
C VAL A 113 10.32 8.44 -2.86
N ARG A 114 10.82 8.21 -1.65
CA ARG A 114 11.77 7.14 -1.35
C ARG A 114 11.46 6.50 -0.01
N VAL A 115 11.78 5.21 0.11
CA VAL A 115 11.80 4.53 1.40
C VAL A 115 13.21 4.61 1.95
N ALA A 116 13.32 5.03 3.20
CA ALA A 116 14.55 5.02 3.96
C ALA A 116 14.61 3.72 4.79
N VAL A 117 15.76 3.05 4.75
CA VAL A 117 16.09 1.90 5.60
C VAL A 117 17.25 2.31 6.48
N GLY A 118 17.03 2.38 7.79
CA GLY A 118 18.01 2.90 8.73
C GLY A 118 17.72 2.46 10.15
N GLN A 119 17.97 3.36 11.11
CA GLN A 119 17.69 3.12 12.52
C GLN A 119 16.81 4.23 13.10
N THR A 120 15.97 3.85 14.06
CA THR A 120 15.17 4.79 14.87
C THR A 120 15.37 4.52 16.35
N LYS A 121 15.15 5.53 17.19
CA LYS A 121 14.97 5.37 18.63
C LYS A 121 13.57 5.74 19.13
N GLY A 122 12.62 5.95 18.22
CA GLY A 122 11.27 6.41 18.55
C GLY A 122 10.46 5.44 19.40
N PHE A 123 10.71 4.12 19.32
CA PHE A 123 9.96 3.12 20.09
C PHE A 123 10.47 2.97 21.52
N SER A 124 11.75 2.60 21.68
CA SER A 124 12.35 2.15 22.95
C SER A 124 13.47 3.05 23.48
N GLY A 125 13.79 4.17 22.83
CA GLY A 125 14.93 5.02 23.21
C GLY A 125 16.30 4.53 22.73
N SER A 126 16.42 3.24 22.40
CA SER A 126 17.62 2.64 21.79
C SER A 126 17.50 2.54 20.26
N TRP A 127 18.64 2.63 19.56
CA TRP A 127 18.70 2.52 18.11
C TRP A 127 18.35 1.11 17.63
N GLN A 128 17.28 1.00 16.84
CA GLN A 128 16.84 -0.27 16.27
C GLN A 128 16.57 -0.14 14.76
N PRO A 129 16.74 -1.21 13.97
CA PRO A 129 16.43 -1.21 12.54
C PRO A 129 15.00 -0.78 12.27
N HIS A 130 14.82 0.13 11.32
CA HIS A 130 13.51 0.69 10.98
C HIS A 130 13.47 1.20 9.54
N ALA A 131 12.25 1.38 9.02
CA ALA A 131 12.01 1.98 7.73
C ALA A 131 10.86 2.98 7.77
N TRP A 132 11.01 4.06 7.01
CA TRP A 132 10.03 5.14 6.88
C TRP A 132 9.97 5.66 5.45
N THR A 133 8.93 6.42 5.12
CA THR A 133 8.81 7.07 3.81
C THR A 133 9.36 8.49 3.89
N GLU A 134 10.05 8.94 2.85
CA GLU A 134 10.40 10.34 2.65
C GLU A 134 9.80 10.85 1.34
N VAL A 135 9.18 12.03 1.39
CA VAL A 135 8.59 12.72 0.23
C VAL A 135 9.30 14.06 0.05
N LYS A 136 9.67 14.39 -1.20
CA LYS A 136 10.30 15.68 -1.52
C LYS A 136 9.21 16.71 -1.86
N VAL A 137 9.00 17.68 -0.97
CA VAL A 137 8.02 18.77 -1.12
C VAL A 137 8.79 20.09 -1.17
N LYS A 138 8.55 20.90 -2.21
CA LYS A 138 9.21 22.21 -2.41
C LYS A 138 10.74 22.16 -2.17
N GLY A 139 11.39 21.16 -2.76
CA GLY A 139 12.85 20.97 -2.68
C GLY A 139 13.37 20.29 -1.39
N LYS A 140 12.55 20.17 -0.34
CA LYS A 140 12.95 19.63 0.97
C LYS A 140 12.40 18.22 1.17
N TRP A 141 13.14 17.37 1.88
CA TRP A 141 12.71 16.02 2.24
C TRP A 141 11.98 16.02 3.58
N TYR A 142 10.79 15.46 3.60
CA TYR A 142 9.96 15.30 4.79
C TYR A 142 9.74 13.81 5.07
N ILE A 143 9.79 13.43 6.34
CA ILE A 143 9.58 12.07 6.83
C ILE A 143 8.08 11.88 7.09
N PHE A 144 7.58 10.75 6.63
CA PHE A 144 6.23 10.23 6.87
C PHE A 144 6.39 8.78 7.34
N ASP A 145 6.21 8.56 8.64
CA ASP A 145 6.37 7.25 9.26
C ASP A 145 5.05 6.73 9.85
N THR A 146 4.24 6.14 8.98
CA THR A 146 2.92 5.56 9.35
C THR A 146 3.05 4.44 10.38
N ASN A 147 4.18 3.73 10.44
CA ASN A 147 4.36 2.66 11.42
C ASN A 147 4.66 3.23 12.81
N MET A 148 5.61 4.16 12.89
CA MET A 148 5.93 4.83 14.15
C MET A 148 4.73 5.63 14.67
N ASP A 149 4.02 6.34 13.80
CA ASP A 149 2.86 7.12 14.24
C ASP A 149 1.75 6.25 14.81
N LYS A 150 1.41 5.16 14.12
CA LYS A 150 0.41 4.22 14.60
C LYS A 150 0.80 3.60 15.94
N PHE A 151 1.97 2.98 16.02
CA PHE A 151 2.29 2.11 17.15
C PHE A 151 2.98 2.83 18.31
N LYS A 152 3.61 3.99 18.08
CA LYS A 152 4.21 4.81 19.15
C LYS A 152 3.37 6.04 19.49
N ALA A 153 2.89 6.77 18.48
CA ALA A 153 2.12 7.99 18.73
C ALA A 153 0.61 7.75 18.87
N LYS A 154 0.13 6.52 18.66
CA LYS A 154 -1.31 6.19 18.66
C LYS A 154 -2.07 6.99 17.58
N SER A 155 -1.48 7.13 16.39
CA SER A 155 -2.02 7.86 15.24
C SER A 155 -2.38 9.32 15.52
N LYS A 156 -1.51 9.99 16.28
CA LYS A 156 -1.63 11.41 16.63
C LYS A 156 -0.93 12.35 15.63
N MET A 157 -0.50 11.85 14.47
CA MET A 157 0.17 12.60 13.42
C MET A 157 1.51 13.23 13.85
N LYS A 158 2.15 12.70 14.89
CA LYS A 158 3.44 13.17 15.40
C LYS A 158 4.59 12.92 14.43
N TYR A 159 4.53 11.81 13.68
CA TYR A 159 5.54 11.42 12.69
C TYR A 159 5.07 11.61 11.25
N TYR A 160 4.12 12.53 11.06
CA TYR A 160 3.65 13.01 9.77
C TYR A 160 4.41 14.29 9.38
N ASN A 161 4.85 14.37 8.13
CA ASN A 161 5.45 15.56 7.53
C ASN A 161 6.58 16.22 8.36
N MET A 162 7.46 15.41 8.95
CA MET A 162 8.58 15.93 9.73
C MET A 162 9.70 16.38 8.79
N LEU A 163 10.13 17.64 8.84
CA LEU A 163 11.30 18.08 8.06
C LEU A 163 12.53 17.24 8.46
N LYS A 164 13.11 16.50 7.51
CA LYS A 164 14.21 15.55 7.77
C LYS A 164 15.41 16.19 8.47
N THR A 165 15.72 17.44 8.13
CA THR A 165 16.86 18.17 8.69
C THR A 165 16.60 18.79 10.06
N SER A 166 15.36 18.75 10.55
CA SER A 166 14.97 19.32 11.84
C SER A 166 15.66 18.60 13.01
N LYS A 167 15.84 19.33 14.11
CA LYS A 167 16.37 18.78 15.37
C LYS A 167 15.47 17.63 15.88
N ALA A 168 14.15 17.76 15.74
CA ALA A 168 13.19 16.73 16.13
C ALA A 168 13.37 15.42 15.34
N ALA A 169 13.47 15.50 14.01
CA ALA A 169 13.71 14.33 13.17
C ALA A 169 15.06 13.67 13.50
N LYS A 170 16.14 14.46 13.65
CA LYS A 170 17.48 13.95 14.00
C LYS A 170 17.53 13.27 15.37
N LYS A 171 16.68 13.68 16.31
CA LYS A 171 16.51 13.01 17.60
C LYS A 171 15.78 11.68 17.47
N VAL A 172 15.03 11.40 16.41
CA VAL A 172 14.27 10.14 16.28
C VAL A 172 14.95 9.18 15.30
N TYR A 173 15.47 9.69 14.19
CA TYR A 173 15.99 8.93 13.07
C TYR A 173 17.48 9.14 12.91
N LYS A 174 18.22 8.02 12.76
CA LYS A 174 19.66 8.06 12.53
C LYS A 174 19.92 8.36 11.06
N ASN A 175 20.63 9.45 10.77
CA ASN A 175 20.98 9.82 9.39
C ASN A 175 22.15 9.01 8.81
N LYS A 176 23.10 8.59 9.66
CA LYS A 176 24.29 7.83 9.22
C LYS A 176 23.89 6.39 8.86
N GLY A 177 24.31 5.93 7.68
CA GLY A 177 24.11 4.55 7.23
C GLY A 177 22.73 4.27 6.61
N VAL A 178 21.88 5.29 6.43
CA VAL A 178 20.56 5.11 5.80
C VAL A 178 20.73 4.71 4.33
N LYS A 179 20.02 3.67 3.92
CA LYS A 179 19.89 3.27 2.52
C LYS A 179 18.56 3.75 1.98
N TYR A 180 18.57 4.33 0.79
CA TYR A 180 17.38 4.89 0.16
C TYR A 180 16.96 4.05 -1.05
N VAL A 181 15.67 3.78 -1.16
CA VAL A 181 15.06 3.11 -2.32
C VAL A 181 13.99 4.01 -2.90
N ASN A 182 14.23 4.55 -4.10
CA ASN A 182 13.25 5.39 -4.78
C ASN A 182 12.02 4.58 -5.18
N ILE A 183 10.83 5.13 -4.93
CA ILE A 183 9.57 4.59 -5.45
C ILE A 183 9.42 5.05 -6.90
N LYS A 184 9.33 4.07 -7.79
CA LYS A 184 9.12 4.27 -9.23
C LYS A 184 7.64 4.22 -9.54
#